data_AF-C1MTU1-F1
#
_entry.id   AF-C1MTU1-F1
#
_cell.length_a   1.000
_cell.length_b   1.000
_cell.length_c   1.000
_cell.angle_alpha   90.00
_cell.angle_beta   90.00
_cell.angle_gamma   90.00
#
_symmetry.space_group_name_H-M   'P 1'
#
loop_
_entity.id
_entity.type
_entity.pdbx_description
1 polymer ?
#
loop_
_entity_poly.entity_id
_entity_poly.type
_entity_poly.pdbx_seq_one_letter_code
_entity_poly.pdbx_strand_id
1 'polypeptide(L)'
;MAAQFIRQLGALKVKEVPDFLARKLSAENVTRNATTFMEEYRVRYINTGSPAPIFHVLGGVFTMAYITCWPAEYRHMIAAREGKH
;
A
#
# COMPACT_ATOMS: atom_id res chain seq x y z
N MET A 1 15.69 7.62 2.92
CA MET A 1 14.56 7.96 3.82
C MET A 1 13.71 6.74 4.18
N ALA A 2 13.08 6.05 3.21
CA ALA A 2 12.21 4.89 3.49
C ALA A 2 12.91 3.71 4.19
N ALA A 3 14.11 3.33 3.76
CA ALA A 3 14.86 2.23 4.38
C ALA A 3 15.21 2.48 5.86
N GLN A 4 15.53 3.72 6.23
CA GLN A 4 15.83 4.09 7.61
C GLN A 4 14.56 4.13 8.47
N PHE A 5 13.43 4.55 7.90
CA PHE A 5 12.13 4.50 8.55
C PHE A 5 11.69 3.06 8.84
N ILE A 6 11.82 2.15 7.86
CA ILE A 6 11.52 0.72 8.03
C ILE A 6 12.44 0.09 9.09
N ARG A 7 13.73 0.42 9.08
CA ARG A 7 14.68 -0.07 10.10
C ARG A 7 14.34 0.43 11.50
N GLN A 8 13.89 1.67 11.63
CA GLN A 8 13.43 2.23 12.91
C GLN A 8 12.12 1.56 13.37
N LEU A 9 11.13 1.41 12.49
CA LEU A 9 9.89 0.70 12.81
C LEU A 9 10.14 -0.75 13.24
N GLY A 10 11.03 -1.47 12.55
CA GLY A 10 11.38 -2.85 12.90
C GLY A 10 12.16 -3.00 14.20
N ALA A 11 12.76 -1.92 14.72
CA ALA A 11 13.46 -1.91 16.00
C ALA A 11 12.53 -1.58 17.19
N LEU A 12 11.28 -1.16 16.93
CA LEU A 12 10.32 -0.83 17.97
C LEU A 12 9.54 -2.06 18.45
N LYS A 13 9.14 -2.06 19.74
CA LYS A 13 8.14 -3.01 20.21
C LYS A 13 6.78 -2.65 19.63
N VAL A 14 5.91 -3.65 19.40
CA VAL A 14 4.56 -3.45 18.83
C VAL A 14 3.76 -2.36 19.56
N LYS A 15 3.92 -2.27 20.89
CA LYS A 15 3.25 -1.25 21.71
C LYS A 15 3.77 0.18 21.53
N GLU A 16 4.99 0.36 21.03
CA GLU A 16 5.64 1.66 20.83
C GLU A 16 5.39 2.21 19.42
N VAL A 17 4.94 1.34 18.50
CA VAL A 17 4.63 1.70 17.11
C VAL A 17 3.59 2.83 17.02
N PRO A 18 2.46 2.82 17.77
CA PRO A 18 1.46 3.89 17.67
C PRO A 18 2.03 5.26 18.05
N ASP A 19 2.80 5.35 19.13
CA ASP A 19 3.42 6.60 19.59
C ASP A 19 4.48 7.12 18.61
N PHE A 20 5.28 6.21 18.04
CA PHE A 20 6.26 6.56 17.02
C PHE A 20 5.61 7.06 15.74
N LEU A 21 4.53 6.40 15.30
CA LEU A 21 3.74 6.81 14.16
C LEU A 21 3.09 8.17 14.41
N ALA A 22 2.48 8.41 15.57
CA ALA A 22 1.86 9.68 15.90
C ALA A 22 2.85 10.86 15.84
N ARG A 23 4.10 10.67 16.29
CA ARG A 23 5.14 11.70 16.24
C ARG A 23 5.68 11.94 14.82
N LYS A 24 5.76 10.91 13.99
CA LYS A 24 6.29 11.01 12.61
C LYS A 24 5.24 11.42 11.60
N LEU A 25 4.01 10.97 11.78
CA LEU A 25 2.83 11.23 10.94
C LEU A 25 1.99 12.33 11.60
N SER A 26 2.53 13.53 11.75
CA SER A 26 1.68 14.70 12.02
C SER A 26 0.70 14.85 10.85
N ALA A 27 -0.58 15.09 11.14
CA ALA A 27 -1.61 15.26 10.12
C ALA A 27 -1.22 16.31 9.08
N GLU A 28 -0.57 17.40 9.51
CA GLU A 28 -0.09 18.47 8.62
C GLU A 28 1.04 18.01 7.68
N ASN A 29 1.94 17.15 8.17
CA ASN A 29 3.00 16.60 7.34
C ASN A 29 2.44 15.59 6.33
N VAL A 30 1.43 14.82 6.72
CA VAL A 30 0.77 13.86 5.82
C VAL A 30 0.01 14.60 4.73
N THR A 31 -0.79 15.62 5.07
CA THR A 31 -1.55 16.39 4.08
C THR A 31 -0.62 17.10 3.10
N ARG A 32 0.43 17.77 3.60
CA ARG A 32 1.43 18.44 2.73
C ARG A 32 2.15 17.47 1.82
N ASN A 33 2.57 16.31 2.32
CA ASN A 33 3.25 15.32 1.48
C ASN A 33 2.29 14.72 0.44
N ALA A 34 1.02 14.51 0.80
CA ALA A 34 0.00 14.00 -0.11
C ALA A 34 -0.30 15.01 -1.23
N THR A 35 -0.44 16.31 -0.90
CA THR A 35 -0.70 17.34 -1.92
C THR A 35 0.48 17.48 -2.88
N THR A 36 1.72 17.48 -2.36
CA THR A 36 2.92 17.50 -3.21
C THR A 36 2.98 16.27 -4.11
N PHE A 37 2.74 15.08 -3.57
CA PHE A 37 2.73 13.84 -4.36
C PHE A 37 1.67 13.88 -5.47
N MET A 38 0.45 14.33 -5.16
CA MET A 38 -0.63 14.44 -6.14
C MET A 38 -0.27 15.42 -7.27
N GLU A 39 0.34 16.56 -6.93
CA GLU A 39 0.72 17.55 -7.92
C GLU A 39 1.86 17.06 -8.82
N GLU A 40 2.89 16.44 -8.25
CA GLU A 40 3.98 15.83 -9.01
C GLU A 40 3.47 14.72 -9.93
N TYR A 41 2.56 13.88 -9.44
CA TYR A 41 1.96 12.80 -10.22
C TYR A 41 1.10 13.35 -11.37
N ARG A 42 0.32 14.41 -11.11
CA ARG A 42 -0.50 15.11 -12.11
C ARG A 42 0.37 15.67 -13.23
N VAL A 43 1.43 16.38 -12.88
CA VAL A 43 2.36 16.96 -13.86
C VAL A 43 3.04 15.87 -14.68
N ARG A 44 3.46 14.77 -14.04
CA ARG A 44 4.22 13.71 -14.72
C ARG A 44 3.38 12.87 -15.67
N TYR A 45 2.16 12.52 -15.29
CA TYR A 45 1.37 11.50 -16.01
C TYR A 45 0.06 12.02 -16.59
N ILE A 46 -0.60 12.98 -15.94
CA ILE A 46 -1.92 13.47 -16.39
C ILE A 46 -1.73 14.54 -17.46
N ASN A 47 -0.93 15.57 -17.18
CA ASN A 47 -0.72 16.68 -18.10
C ASN A 47 0.00 16.26 -19.39
N THR A 48 0.79 15.18 -19.32
CA THR A 48 1.53 14.62 -20.46
C THR A 48 0.69 13.67 -21.32
N GLY A 49 -0.56 13.39 -20.93
CA GLY A 49 -1.43 12.44 -21.63
C GLY A 49 -0.94 10.98 -21.55
N SER A 50 -0.15 10.63 -20.53
CA SER A 50 0.41 9.29 -20.37
C SER A 50 -0.68 8.25 -20.08
N PRO A 51 -0.61 7.04 -20.65
CA PRO A 51 -1.50 5.93 -20.28
C PRO A 51 -1.12 5.26 -18.95
N ALA A 52 0.02 5.64 -18.35
CA ALA A 52 0.51 5.04 -17.10
C ALA A 52 -0.51 5.02 -15.95
N PRO A 53 -1.35 6.06 -15.73
CA PRO A 53 -2.37 6.02 -14.67
C PRO A 53 -3.35 4.86 -14.79
N ILE A 54 -3.71 4.44 -16.01
CA ILE A 54 -4.59 3.29 -16.24
C ILE A 54 -3.91 2.02 -15.73
N PHE A 55 -2.64 1.81 -16.11
CA PHE A 55 -1.87 0.65 -15.65
C PHE A 55 -1.64 0.65 -14.14
N HIS A 56 -1.44 1.82 -13.51
CA HIS A 56 -1.33 1.92 -12.06
C HIS A 56 -2.62 1.51 -11.35
N VAL A 57 -3.78 1.91 -11.89
CA VAL A 57 -5.09 1.49 -11.35
C VAL A 57 -5.29 -0.01 -11.53
N LEU A 58 -5.06 -0.54 -12.74
CA LEU A 58 -5.21 -1.98 -13.01
C LEU A 58 -4.27 -2.82 -12.14
N GLY A 59 -2.99 -2.43 -12.05
CA GLY A 59 -2.01 -3.09 -11.20
C GLY A 59 -2.36 -3.00 -9.72
N GLY A 60 -2.87 -1.86 -9.27
CA GLY A 60 -3.35 -1.67 -7.91
C GLY A 60 -4.53 -2.57 -7.57
N VAL A 61 -5.55 -2.61 -8.42
CA VAL A 61 -6.73 -3.49 -8.26
C VAL A 61 -6.32 -4.95 -8.23
N PHE A 62 -5.47 -5.37 -9.17
CA PHE A 62 -4.96 -6.75 -9.21
C PHE A 62 -4.19 -7.12 -7.94
N THR A 63 -3.28 -6.25 -7.49
CA THR A 63 -2.49 -6.50 -6.28
C THR A 63 -3.37 -6.56 -5.03
N MET A 64 -4.34 -5.66 -4.91
CA MET A 64 -5.29 -5.66 -3.80
C MET A 64 -6.15 -6.92 -3.81
N ALA A 65 -6.71 -7.29 -4.96
CA ALA A 65 -7.48 -8.51 -5.13
C ALA A 65 -6.65 -9.76 -4.77
N TYR A 66 -5.38 -9.81 -5.17
CA TYR A 66 -4.48 -10.87 -4.77
C TYR A 66 -4.34 -10.95 -3.25
N ILE A 67 -4.07 -9.83 -2.56
CA ILE A 67 -3.88 -9.86 -1.10
C ILE A 67 -5.17 -10.25 -0.36
N THR A 68 -6.33 -9.75 -0.79
CA THR A 68 -7.59 -9.96 -0.07
C THR A 68 -8.32 -11.25 -0.43
N CYS A 69 -8.33 -11.63 -1.72
CA CYS A 69 -9.11 -12.77 -2.20
C CYS A 69 -8.29 -14.07 -2.25
N TRP A 70 -6.99 -14.00 -2.56
CA TRP A 70 -6.15 -15.19 -2.71
C TRP A 70 -6.16 -16.14 -1.50
N PRO A 71 -6.12 -15.67 -0.23
CA PRO A 71 -6.14 -16.60 0.90
C PRO A 71 -7.44 -17.42 0.99
N ALA A 72 -8.56 -16.81 0.59
CA ALA A 72 -9.85 -17.51 0.56
C ALA A 72 -9.88 -18.53 -0.58
N GLU A 73 -9.50 -18.11 -1.79
CA GLU A 73 -9.40 -19.00 -2.95
C GLU A 73 -8.43 -20.15 -2.71
N TYR A 74 -7.30 -19.89 -2.05
CA TYR A 74 -6.34 -20.91 -1.67
C TYR A 74 -6.96 -21.95 -0.72
N ARG A 75 -7.74 -21.52 0.29
CA ARG A 75 -8.46 -22.46 1.16
C ARG A 75 -9.48 -23.30 0.38
N HIS A 76 -10.19 -22.69 -0.58
CA HIS A 76 -11.14 -23.41 -1.43
C HIS A 76 -10.43 -24.42 -2.32
N MET A 77 -9.28 -24.07 -2.89
CA MET A 77 -8.43 -24.98 -3.66
C MET A 77 -7.96 -26.17 -2.82
N ILE A 78 -7.55 -25.94 -1.57
CA ILE A 78 -7.14 -27.01 -0.65
C ILE A 78 -8.32 -27.90 -0.26
N ALA A 79 -9.48 -27.32 0.07
CA ALA A 79 -10.69 -28.08 0.39
C ALA A 79 -11.14 -28.97 -0.78
N ALA A 80 -11.12 -28.44 -2.01
CA ALA A 80 -11.42 -29.19 -3.22
C ALA A 80 -10.43 -30.34 -3.46
N ARG A 81 -9.13 -30.10 -3.22
CA ARG A 81 -8.09 -31.12 -3.32
C ARG A 81 -8.24 -32.24 -2.28
N GLU A 82 -8.73 -31.92 -1.09
CA GLU A 82 -8.96 -32.88 0.00
C GLU A 82 -10.33 -33.61 -0.10
N GLY A 83 -11.15 -33.29 -1.11
CA GLY A 83 -12.47 -33.90 -1.28
C GLY A 83 -13.50 -33.48 -0.21
N LYS A 84 -13.22 -32.38 0.51
CA LYS A 84 -14.12 -31.78 1.50
C LYS A 84 -14.93 -30.69 0.79
N HIS A 85 -16.01 -31.08 0.13
CA HIS A 85 -17.02 -30.17 -0.41
C HIS A 85 -18.25 -30.18 0.49
#